data_AF-A0A0M8KR32-F1
#
_entry.id   AF-A0A0M8KR32-F1
#
_cell.length_a   1.000
_cell.length_b   1.000
_cell.length_c   1.000
_cell.angle_alpha   90.00
_cell.angle_beta   90.00
_cell.angle_gamma   90.00
#
_symmetry.space_group_name_H-M   'P 1'
#
loop_
_entity.id
_entity.type
_entity.pdbx_description
1 polymer ?
#
loop_
_entity_poly.entity_id
_entity_poly.type
_entity_poly.pdbx_seq_one_letter_code
_entity_poly.pdbx_strand_id
1 'polypeptide(L)'
;MTAAATPRTAAELEAEVAALHEELAALADDRMRAVNEKHGDDHAVNLTKLRAVAKRLRTRPDLARALWETPAADSTPKLLALLISRPKQYGEEELDAMLREAPTPKVHEWLVSYMVKKSPHREALREAWFADADPVVASAGWALTSDRIAKTPAGEAPEGIDLDALLDQIEAEMKDAPERLQWAMNQCLAAIGIHDQARRERAIAIGERLEVLKDYPTPPKCTSPFAPLWIDEMVRRAEQR
;
A
#
# COMPACT_ATOMS: atom_id res chain seq x y z
N MET A 1 38.44 1.66 -0.07
CA MET A 1 37.98 0.29 -0.42
C MET A 1 37.38 -0.31 0.83
N THR A 2 36.07 -0.16 1.03
CA THR A 2 35.35 -0.82 2.12
C THR A 2 35.35 -2.31 1.80
N ALA A 3 35.95 -3.13 2.68
CA ALA A 3 35.82 -4.57 2.59
C ALA A 3 34.33 -4.91 2.53
N ALA A 4 33.90 -5.62 1.48
CA ALA A 4 32.56 -6.17 1.45
C ALA A 4 32.43 -7.08 2.68
N ALA A 5 31.44 -6.82 3.54
CA ALA A 5 31.16 -7.69 4.66
C ALA A 5 30.99 -9.12 4.13
N THR A 6 31.63 -10.09 4.78
CA THR A 6 31.46 -11.51 4.45
C THR A 6 29.97 -11.83 4.43
N PRO A 7 29.43 -12.44 3.36
CA PRO A 7 28.03 -12.82 3.33
C PRO A 7 27.74 -13.77 4.50
N ARG A 8 26.68 -13.47 5.26
CA ARG A 8 26.23 -14.30 6.38
C ARG A 8 25.83 -15.67 5.87
N THR A 9 26.19 -16.69 6.62
CA THR A 9 25.73 -18.06 6.38
C THR A 9 24.22 -18.16 6.64
N ALA A 10 23.58 -19.19 6.06
CA ALA A 10 22.17 -19.45 6.32
C ALA A 10 21.89 -19.66 7.83
N ALA A 11 22.78 -20.37 8.53
CA ALA A 11 22.66 -20.61 9.97
C ALA A 11 22.76 -19.32 10.81
N GLU A 12 23.62 -18.37 10.41
CA GLU A 12 23.71 -17.06 11.07
C GLU A 12 22.45 -16.22 10.84
N LEU A 13 21.87 -16.26 9.63
CA LEU A 13 20.62 -15.56 9.34
C LEU A 13 19.44 -16.18 10.10
N GLU A 14 19.36 -17.51 10.16
CA GLU A 14 18.31 -18.22 10.90
C GLU A 14 18.37 -17.90 12.40
N ALA A 15 19.57 -17.94 13.01
CA ALA A 15 19.76 -17.58 14.40
C ALA A 15 19.37 -16.11 14.68
N GLU A 16 19.69 -15.20 13.76
CA GLU A 16 19.34 -13.79 13.87
C GLU A 16 17.84 -13.53 13.69
N VAL A 17 17.16 -14.26 12.79
CA VAL A 17 15.71 -14.23 12.64
C VAL A 17 15.03 -14.73 13.91
N ALA A 18 15.48 -15.85 14.48
CA ALA A 18 14.94 -16.38 15.73
C ALA A 18 15.06 -15.36 16.89
N ALA A 19 16.24 -14.74 17.04
CA ALA A 19 16.45 -13.69 18.03
C ALA A 19 15.53 -12.46 17.82
N LEU A 20 15.27 -12.08 16.56
CA LEU A 20 14.33 -11.00 16.26
C LEU A 20 12.87 -11.40 16.51
N HIS A 21 12.48 -12.64 16.26
CA HIS A 21 11.15 -13.13 16.62
C HIS A 21 10.92 -13.05 18.13
N GLU A 22 11.91 -13.44 18.93
CA GLU A 22 11.85 -13.29 20.40
C GLU A 22 11.77 -11.82 20.83
N GLU A 23 12.58 -10.94 20.23
CA GLU A 23 12.53 -9.50 20.51
C GLU A 23 11.16 -8.91 20.17
N LEU A 24 10.59 -9.27 19.02
CA LEU A 24 9.26 -8.80 18.60
C LEU A 24 8.16 -9.36 19.50
N ALA A 25 8.23 -10.62 19.91
CA ALA A 25 7.31 -11.22 20.85
C ALA A 25 7.33 -10.51 22.22
N ALA A 26 8.51 -10.10 22.69
CA ALA A 26 8.65 -9.32 23.92
C ALA A 26 8.07 -7.90 23.84
N LEU A 27 7.87 -7.36 22.63
CA LEU A 27 7.24 -6.06 22.38
C LEU A 27 5.73 -6.15 22.12
N ALA A 28 5.17 -7.35 22.01
CA ALA A 28 3.77 -7.60 21.69
C ALA A 28 2.83 -7.09 22.80
N ASP A 29 1.68 -6.56 22.39
CA ASP A 29 0.63 -6.09 23.28
C ASP A 29 -0.73 -6.64 22.81
N ASP A 30 -1.36 -7.48 23.62
CA ASP A 30 -2.64 -8.12 23.28
C ASP A 30 -3.79 -7.11 23.10
N ARG A 31 -3.72 -5.95 23.76
CA ARG A 31 -4.71 -4.89 23.54
C ARG A 31 -4.55 -4.29 22.15
N MET A 32 -3.31 -4.13 21.70
CA MET A 32 -3.02 -3.67 20.34
C MET A 32 -3.48 -4.71 19.32
N ARG A 33 -3.17 -5.99 19.55
CA ARG A 33 -3.63 -7.11 18.71
C ARG A 33 -5.15 -7.07 18.54
N ALA A 34 -5.89 -7.02 19.64
CA ALA A 34 -7.36 -7.01 19.62
C ALA A 34 -7.97 -5.80 18.90
N VAL A 35 -7.26 -4.66 18.86
CA VAL A 35 -7.69 -3.49 18.06
C VAL A 35 -7.40 -3.73 16.59
N ASN A 36 -6.21 -4.22 16.26
CA ASN A 36 -5.79 -4.47 14.88
C ASN A 36 -6.61 -5.57 14.20
N GLU A 37 -7.00 -6.60 14.94
CA GLU A 37 -7.83 -7.71 14.42
C GLU A 37 -9.18 -7.22 13.92
N LYS A 38 -9.75 -6.17 14.54
CA LYS A 38 -10.98 -5.51 14.06
C LYS A 38 -10.82 -4.86 12.70
N HIS A 39 -9.58 -4.61 12.28
CA HIS A 39 -9.23 -4.07 10.97
C HIS A 39 -8.63 -5.13 10.04
N GLY A 40 -8.69 -6.42 10.41
CA GLY A 40 -8.15 -7.52 9.63
C GLY A 40 -6.63 -7.71 9.74
N ASP A 41 -5.99 -7.06 10.71
CA ASP A 41 -4.55 -7.13 10.96
C ASP A 41 -4.25 -7.96 12.22
N ASP A 42 -3.16 -8.73 12.20
CA ASP A 42 -2.78 -9.64 13.30
C ASP A 42 -1.58 -9.14 14.14
N HIS A 43 -0.89 -8.08 13.70
CA HIS A 43 0.31 -7.58 14.36
C HIS A 43 0.01 -7.04 15.77
N ALA A 44 0.80 -7.45 16.76
CA ALA A 44 0.64 -7.01 18.15
C ALA A 44 1.65 -5.95 18.59
N VAL A 45 2.70 -5.70 17.80
CA VAL A 45 3.73 -4.73 18.15
C VAL A 45 3.31 -3.32 17.73
N ASN A 46 3.40 -2.37 18.65
CA ASN A 46 3.21 -0.96 18.33
C ASN A 46 4.18 -0.51 17.21
N LEU A 47 3.64 0.06 16.13
CA LEU A 47 4.41 0.41 14.93
C LEU A 47 5.54 1.43 15.18
N THR A 48 5.48 2.25 16.23
CA THR A 48 6.59 3.14 16.62
C THR A 48 7.75 2.34 17.21
N LYS A 49 7.45 1.33 18.05
CA LYS A 49 8.47 0.41 18.58
C LYS A 49 9.08 -0.43 17.46
N LEU A 50 8.25 -0.94 16.54
CA LEU A 50 8.72 -1.68 15.36
C LEU A 50 9.70 -0.84 14.51
N ARG A 51 9.36 0.44 14.28
CA ARG A 51 10.27 1.37 13.58
C ARG A 51 11.56 1.65 14.34
N ALA A 52 11.57 1.60 15.67
CA ALA A 52 12.79 1.71 16.46
C ALA A 52 13.72 0.50 16.24
N VAL A 53 13.16 -0.72 16.18
CA VAL A 53 13.89 -1.95 15.81
C VAL A 53 14.46 -1.79 14.40
N ALA A 54 13.63 -1.44 13.41
CA ALA A 54 14.08 -1.24 12.03
C ALA A 54 15.20 -0.18 11.92
N LYS A 55 15.11 0.92 12.68
CA LYS A 55 16.13 1.97 12.72
C LYS A 55 17.48 1.44 13.22
N ARG A 56 17.49 0.56 14.23
CA ARG A 56 18.69 -0.10 14.74
C ARG A 56 19.29 -1.04 13.69
N LEU A 57 18.45 -1.81 12.99
CA LEU A 57 18.87 -2.77 11.97
C LEU A 57 19.37 -2.10 10.68
N ARG A 58 18.82 -0.93 10.32
CA ARG A 58 19.01 -0.26 9.02
C ARG A 58 18.57 -1.17 7.87
N THR A 59 18.89 -0.81 6.63
CA THR A 59 18.63 -1.68 5.48
C THR A 59 19.50 -2.94 5.56
N ARG A 60 18.88 -4.13 5.53
CA ARG A 60 19.55 -5.45 5.46
C ARG A 60 18.77 -6.41 4.55
N PRO A 61 19.08 -6.46 3.24
CA PRO A 61 18.27 -7.18 2.24
C PRO A 61 18.15 -8.69 2.46
N ASP A 62 19.25 -9.34 2.82
CA ASP A 62 19.34 -10.77 3.15
C ASP A 62 18.49 -11.12 4.37
N LEU A 63 18.56 -10.31 5.44
CA LEU A 63 17.71 -10.50 6.60
C LEU A 63 16.24 -10.18 6.31
N ALA A 64 15.96 -9.21 5.46
CA ALA A 64 14.58 -8.89 5.07
C ALA A 64 13.90 -10.08 4.38
N ARG A 65 14.59 -10.74 3.45
CA ARG A 65 14.11 -11.97 2.80
C ARG A 65 13.92 -13.09 3.82
N ALA A 66 14.91 -13.32 4.68
CA ALA A 66 14.81 -14.35 5.72
C ALA A 66 13.62 -14.11 6.67
N LEU A 67 13.37 -12.86 7.10
CA LEU A 67 12.20 -12.51 7.91
C LEU A 67 10.87 -12.66 7.16
N TRP A 68 10.87 -12.49 5.83
CA TRP A 68 9.67 -12.63 5.01
C TRP A 68 9.28 -14.11 4.83
N GLU A 69 10.27 -14.95 4.56
CA GLU A 69 10.11 -16.38 4.27
C GLU A 69 9.90 -17.22 5.53
N THR A 70 10.48 -16.81 6.67
CA THR A 70 10.40 -17.57 7.91
C THR A 70 8.99 -17.47 8.51
N PRO A 71 8.31 -18.60 8.77
CA PRO A 71 6.99 -18.59 9.41
C PRO A 71 7.03 -17.90 10.78
N ALA A 72 5.97 -17.15 11.08
CA ALA A 72 5.79 -16.47 12.36
C ALA A 72 4.32 -16.53 12.81
N ALA A 73 4.09 -16.27 14.10
CA ALA A 73 2.76 -16.32 14.70
C ALA A 73 1.84 -15.17 14.27
N ASP A 74 2.41 -14.06 13.81
CA ASP A 74 1.69 -12.91 13.24
C ASP A 74 2.56 -12.20 12.19
N SER A 75 2.01 -11.16 11.58
CA SER A 75 2.64 -10.44 10.46
C SER A 75 3.74 -9.45 10.87
N THR A 76 4.05 -9.31 12.16
CA THR A 76 5.04 -8.33 12.63
C THR A 76 6.42 -8.51 11.97
N PRO A 77 6.96 -9.74 11.79
CA PRO A 77 8.23 -9.94 11.09
C PRO A 77 8.19 -9.51 9.63
N LYS A 78 7.09 -9.76 8.90
CA LYS A 78 6.91 -9.26 7.52
C LYS A 78 6.88 -7.73 7.48
N LEU A 79 6.23 -7.07 8.45
CA LEU A 79 6.28 -5.60 8.56
C LEU A 79 7.69 -5.08 8.85
N LEU A 80 8.46 -5.76 9.71
CA LEU A 80 9.87 -5.44 9.94
C LEU A 80 10.69 -5.61 8.66
N ALA A 81 10.50 -6.71 7.93
CA ALA A 81 11.18 -7.00 6.68
C ALA A 81 11.02 -5.86 5.67
N LEU A 82 9.80 -5.34 5.49
CA LEU A 82 9.51 -4.20 4.62
C LEU A 82 10.24 -2.92 5.07
N LEU A 83 10.35 -2.67 6.38
CA LEU A 83 11.05 -1.50 6.91
C LEU A 83 12.57 -1.54 6.74
N ILE A 84 13.16 -2.74 6.67
CA ILE A 84 14.60 -2.93 6.49
C ILE A 84 14.98 -3.26 5.02
N SER A 85 14.03 -3.08 4.11
CA SER A 85 14.16 -3.37 2.68
C SER A 85 14.45 -2.14 1.82
N ARG A 86 14.81 -2.37 0.55
CA ARG A 86 14.88 -1.34 -0.51
C ARG A 86 14.15 -1.80 -1.78
N PRO A 87 13.38 -0.94 -2.46
CA PRO A 87 12.65 -1.29 -3.67
C PRO A 87 13.48 -2.00 -4.75
N LYS A 88 14.69 -1.51 -5.01
CA LYS A 88 15.57 -2.02 -6.08
C LYS A 88 16.17 -3.41 -5.81
N GLN A 89 15.93 -4.01 -4.65
CA GLN A 89 16.51 -5.32 -4.30
C GLN A 89 15.59 -6.49 -4.70
N TYR A 90 14.36 -6.22 -5.12
CA TYR A 90 13.36 -7.21 -5.47
C TYR A 90 13.08 -7.19 -6.97
N GLY A 91 12.95 -8.37 -7.57
CA GLY A 91 12.48 -8.53 -8.94
C GLY A 91 10.96 -8.40 -9.03
N GLU A 92 10.45 -8.38 -10.27
CA GLU A 92 9.02 -8.32 -10.55
C GLU A 92 8.25 -9.53 -10.00
N GLU A 93 8.67 -10.75 -10.37
CA GLU A 93 8.05 -12.01 -9.92
C GLU A 93 8.07 -12.15 -8.41
N GLU A 94 9.14 -11.67 -7.77
CA GLU A 94 9.25 -11.71 -6.32
C GLU A 94 8.29 -10.73 -5.64
N LEU A 95 8.12 -9.52 -6.18
CA LEU A 95 7.13 -8.57 -5.65
C LEU A 95 5.70 -9.08 -5.85
N ASP A 96 5.40 -9.78 -6.95
CA ASP A 96 4.12 -10.46 -7.16
C ASP A 96 3.89 -11.57 -6.14
N ALA A 97 4.87 -12.45 -5.93
CA ALA A 97 4.79 -13.49 -4.91
C ALA A 97 4.58 -12.90 -3.51
N MET A 98 5.37 -11.87 -3.14
CA MET A 98 5.20 -11.17 -1.87
C MET A 98 3.81 -10.54 -1.73
N LEU A 99 3.23 -9.99 -2.79
CA LEU A 99 1.88 -9.41 -2.72
C LEU A 99 0.83 -10.48 -2.44
N ARG A 100 0.91 -11.62 -3.14
CA ARG A 100 -0.02 -12.76 -3.00
C ARG A 100 0.13 -13.48 -1.66
N GLU A 101 1.32 -13.45 -1.07
CA GLU A 101 1.61 -14.01 0.25
C GLU A 101 1.36 -13.04 1.41
N ALA A 102 0.98 -11.78 1.14
CA ALA A 102 0.75 -10.77 2.17
C ALA A 102 -0.55 -11.09 2.94
N PRO A 103 -0.47 -11.52 4.20
CA PRO A 103 -1.62 -12.11 4.89
C PRO A 103 -2.64 -11.07 5.36
N THR A 104 -2.22 -9.83 5.61
CA THR A 104 -3.06 -8.79 6.21
C THR A 104 -3.09 -7.49 5.41
N PRO A 105 -4.12 -6.64 5.57
CA PRO A 105 -4.19 -5.35 4.90
C PRO A 105 -2.95 -4.48 5.15
N LYS A 106 -2.38 -4.48 6.36
CA LYS A 106 -1.19 -3.67 6.69
C LYS A 106 0.04 -4.09 5.92
N VAL A 107 0.30 -5.40 5.82
CA VAL A 107 1.45 -5.92 5.07
C VAL A 107 1.30 -5.54 3.60
N HIS A 108 0.11 -5.77 3.04
CA HIS A 108 -0.19 -5.42 1.65
C HIS A 108 -0.02 -3.91 1.38
N GLU A 109 -0.58 -3.06 2.24
CA GLU A 109 -0.46 -1.60 2.14
C GLU A 109 0.98 -1.11 2.21
N TRP A 110 1.78 -1.62 3.15
CA TRP A 110 3.20 -1.27 3.27
C TRP A 110 4.04 -1.81 2.12
N LEU A 111 3.75 -3.01 1.63
CA LEU A 111 4.45 -3.56 0.47
C LEU A 111 4.23 -2.66 -0.76
N VAL A 112 2.97 -2.31 -1.07
CA VAL A 112 2.68 -1.43 -2.20
C VAL A 112 3.31 -0.04 -2.01
N SER A 113 3.14 0.58 -0.83
CA SER A 113 3.54 1.97 -0.60
C SER A 113 5.05 2.17 -0.42
N TYR A 114 5.73 1.23 0.24
CA TYR A 114 7.16 1.35 0.55
C TYR A 114 8.04 0.69 -0.51
N MET A 115 7.54 -0.36 -1.16
CA MET A 115 8.30 -1.15 -2.13
C MET A 115 7.85 -0.89 -3.55
N VAL A 116 6.62 -1.28 -3.91
CA VAL A 116 6.20 -1.36 -5.32
C VAL A 116 6.14 0.02 -5.99
N LYS A 117 5.52 1.03 -5.35
CA LYS A 117 5.45 2.40 -5.90
C LYS A 117 6.81 3.04 -6.20
N LYS A 118 7.87 2.54 -5.58
CA LYS A 118 9.25 3.02 -5.71
C LYS A 118 10.14 2.05 -6.48
N SER A 119 9.59 0.95 -6.96
CA SER A 119 10.27 -0.08 -7.73
C SER A 119 10.40 0.34 -9.21
N PRO A 120 11.46 -0.08 -9.91
CA PRO A 120 11.50 0.00 -11.38
C PRO A 120 10.41 -0.86 -12.05
N HIS A 121 9.87 -1.86 -11.36
CA HIS A 121 8.85 -2.80 -11.87
C HIS A 121 7.41 -2.29 -11.76
N ARG A 122 7.19 -1.07 -11.25
CA ARG A 122 5.85 -0.58 -10.89
C ARG A 122 4.85 -0.56 -12.04
N GLU A 123 5.28 -0.28 -13.27
CA GLU A 123 4.38 -0.21 -14.43
C GLU A 123 3.96 -1.60 -14.90
N ALA A 124 4.91 -2.52 -15.00
CA ALA A 124 4.63 -3.91 -15.35
C ALA A 124 3.68 -4.55 -14.31
N LEU A 125 3.95 -4.35 -13.02
CA LEU A 125 3.08 -4.84 -11.95
C LEU A 125 1.71 -4.14 -11.94
N ARG A 126 1.63 -2.84 -12.24
CA ARG A 126 0.35 -2.14 -12.39
C ARG A 126 -0.51 -2.80 -13.44
N GLU A 127 0.05 -3.09 -14.61
CA GLU A 127 -0.67 -3.71 -15.73
C GLU A 127 -1.07 -5.15 -15.41
N ALA A 128 -0.15 -5.95 -14.85
CA ALA A 128 -0.41 -7.32 -14.46
C ALA A 128 -1.52 -7.43 -13.41
N TRP A 129 -1.54 -6.52 -12.44
CA TRP A 129 -2.48 -6.58 -11.33
C TRP A 129 -3.83 -5.92 -11.62
N PHE A 130 -3.90 -4.92 -12.51
CA PHE A 130 -5.09 -4.07 -12.66
C PHE A 130 -6.41 -4.85 -12.86
N ALA A 131 -6.36 -5.91 -13.65
CA ALA A 131 -7.51 -6.78 -13.96
C ALA A 131 -7.35 -8.20 -13.40
N ASP A 132 -6.54 -8.39 -12.35
CA ASP A 132 -6.40 -9.68 -11.68
C ASP A 132 -7.76 -10.15 -11.11
N ALA A 133 -8.01 -11.45 -11.18
CA ALA A 133 -9.26 -12.04 -10.68
C ALA A 133 -9.36 -11.99 -9.16
N ASP A 134 -8.23 -11.91 -8.45
CA ASP A 134 -8.21 -11.66 -7.02
C ASP A 134 -8.41 -10.15 -6.75
N PRO A 135 -9.52 -9.73 -6.11
CA PRO A 135 -9.79 -8.33 -5.84
C PRO A 135 -8.75 -7.67 -4.92
N VAL A 136 -8.03 -8.44 -4.10
CA VAL A 136 -6.94 -7.92 -3.28
C VAL A 136 -5.76 -7.53 -4.15
N VAL A 137 -5.38 -8.39 -5.10
CA VAL A 137 -4.31 -8.09 -6.07
C VAL A 137 -4.73 -6.95 -6.99
N ALA A 138 -5.96 -6.98 -7.50
CA ALA A 138 -6.53 -5.89 -8.29
C ALA A 138 -6.43 -4.54 -7.56
N SER A 139 -6.74 -4.50 -6.26
CA SER A 139 -6.63 -3.27 -5.46
C SER A 139 -5.22 -2.65 -5.49
N ALA A 140 -4.16 -3.46 -5.60
CA ALA A 140 -2.79 -2.95 -5.77
C ALA A 140 -2.59 -2.32 -7.15
N GLY A 141 -3.09 -2.94 -8.22
CA GLY A 141 -3.06 -2.38 -9.57
C GLY A 141 -3.80 -1.03 -9.68
N TRP A 142 -4.97 -0.94 -9.05
CA TRP A 142 -5.70 0.32 -8.92
C TRP A 142 -4.93 1.38 -8.11
N ALA A 143 -4.33 1.00 -6.99
CA ALA A 143 -3.52 1.91 -6.17
C ALA A 143 -2.26 2.44 -6.89
N LEU A 144 -1.67 1.65 -7.78
CA LEU A 144 -0.56 2.05 -8.64
C LEU A 144 -1.04 2.98 -9.77
N THR A 145 -2.24 2.73 -10.30
CA THR A 145 -2.88 3.60 -11.31
C THR A 145 -3.16 4.99 -10.74
N SER A 146 -3.73 5.07 -9.53
CA SER A 146 -3.93 6.36 -8.83
C SER A 146 -2.62 7.10 -8.55
N ASP A 147 -1.55 6.37 -8.22
CA ASP A 147 -0.21 6.95 -8.01
C ASP A 147 0.38 7.53 -9.29
N ARG A 148 0.16 6.86 -10.43
CA ARG A 148 0.58 7.34 -11.76
C ARG A 148 -0.18 8.59 -12.18
N ILE A 149 -1.49 8.63 -11.97
CA ILE A 149 -2.32 9.82 -12.21
C ILE A 149 -1.82 11.00 -11.38
N ALA A 150 -1.63 10.80 -10.06
CA ALA A 150 -1.19 11.86 -9.15
C ALA A 150 0.21 12.42 -9.44
N LYS A 151 1.06 11.64 -10.10
CA LYS A 151 2.42 12.04 -10.50
C LYS A 151 2.51 12.60 -11.91
N THR A 152 1.42 12.57 -12.67
CA THR A 152 1.37 13.15 -14.01
C THR A 152 1.39 14.68 -13.90
N PRO A 153 2.22 15.38 -14.68
CA PRO A 153 2.23 16.84 -14.68
C PRO A 153 0.85 17.43 -14.99
N ALA A 154 0.54 18.58 -14.40
CA ALA A 154 -0.73 19.25 -14.64
C ALA A 154 -0.87 19.61 -16.13
N GLY A 155 -2.00 19.26 -16.73
CA GLY A 155 -2.28 19.48 -18.16
C GLY A 155 -1.80 18.36 -19.08
N GLU A 156 -1.18 17.31 -18.55
CA GLU A 156 -0.80 16.12 -19.31
C GLU A 156 -1.71 14.94 -18.96
N ALA A 157 -1.91 14.04 -19.94
CA ALA A 157 -2.58 12.77 -19.71
C ALA A 157 -1.55 11.69 -19.33
N PRO A 158 -1.85 10.81 -18.37
CA PRO A 158 -0.98 9.68 -18.07
C PRO A 158 -0.92 8.74 -19.29
N GLU A 159 0.25 8.61 -19.90
CA GLU A 159 0.44 7.75 -21.08
C GLU A 159 -0.11 6.33 -20.85
N GLY A 160 -0.80 5.73 -21.82
CA GLY A 160 -1.32 4.37 -21.70
C GLY A 160 -2.39 4.16 -20.63
N ILE A 161 -2.97 5.23 -20.07
CA ILE A 161 -4.14 5.18 -19.19
C ILE A 161 -5.26 6.02 -19.80
N ASP A 162 -6.38 5.36 -20.10
CA ASP A 162 -7.62 6.02 -20.53
C ASP A 162 -8.44 6.41 -19.31
N LEU A 163 -8.41 7.71 -18.98
CA LEU A 163 -9.12 8.24 -17.81
C LEU A 163 -10.65 8.20 -17.97
N ASP A 164 -11.18 8.31 -19.18
CA ASP A 164 -12.63 8.24 -19.39
C ASP A 164 -13.13 6.81 -19.23
N ALA A 165 -12.38 5.83 -19.75
CA ALA A 165 -12.69 4.42 -19.55
C ALA A 165 -12.59 3.99 -18.07
N LEU A 166 -11.62 4.54 -17.32
CA LEU A 166 -11.55 4.32 -15.87
C LEU A 166 -12.78 4.86 -15.15
N LEU A 167 -13.27 6.05 -15.52
CA LEU A 167 -14.47 6.62 -14.93
C LEU A 167 -15.72 5.78 -15.27
N ASP A 168 -15.83 5.28 -16.50
CA ASP A 168 -16.90 4.36 -16.90
C ASP A 168 -16.88 3.08 -16.04
N GLN A 169 -15.71 2.49 -15.85
CA GLN A 169 -15.55 1.28 -15.04
C GLN A 169 -15.87 1.54 -13.56
N ILE A 170 -15.37 2.64 -12.99
CA ILE A 170 -15.67 3.03 -11.61
C ILE A 170 -17.18 3.21 -11.41
N GLU A 171 -17.82 3.92 -12.34
CA GLU A 171 -19.26 4.17 -12.31
C GLU A 171 -20.09 2.88 -12.33
N ALA A 172 -19.66 1.90 -13.13
CA ALA A 172 -20.35 0.63 -13.28
C ALA A 172 -20.10 -0.36 -12.13
N GLU A 173 -18.89 -0.41 -11.58
CA GLU A 173 -18.45 -1.54 -10.74
C GLU A 173 -18.17 -1.17 -9.27
N MET A 174 -17.75 0.07 -8.96
CA MET A 174 -17.17 0.40 -7.64
C MET A 174 -18.14 0.13 -6.47
N LYS A 175 -19.44 0.37 -6.67
CA LYS A 175 -20.46 0.24 -5.61
C LYS A 175 -20.57 -1.20 -5.09
N ASP A 176 -20.38 -2.17 -5.95
CA ASP A 176 -20.54 -3.59 -5.64
C ASP A 176 -19.20 -4.32 -5.49
N ALA A 177 -18.08 -3.61 -5.68
CA ALA A 177 -16.73 -4.16 -5.54
C ALA A 177 -16.42 -4.57 -4.08
N PRO A 178 -15.61 -5.60 -3.85
CA PRO A 178 -15.13 -5.97 -2.50
C PRO A 178 -14.40 -4.82 -1.82
N GLU A 179 -14.51 -4.72 -0.49
CA GLU A 179 -14.11 -3.54 0.32
C GLU A 179 -12.74 -2.94 -0.06
N ARG A 180 -11.69 -3.76 -0.20
CA ARG A 180 -10.35 -3.27 -0.55
C ARG A 180 -10.27 -2.73 -1.99
N LEU A 181 -10.93 -3.40 -2.94
CA LEU A 181 -10.98 -2.96 -4.33
C LEU A 181 -11.84 -1.69 -4.44
N GLN A 182 -12.99 -1.65 -3.78
CA GLN A 182 -13.85 -0.46 -3.70
C GLN A 182 -13.08 0.75 -3.15
N TRP A 183 -12.29 0.57 -2.08
CA TRP A 183 -11.43 1.62 -1.57
C TRP A 183 -10.42 2.09 -2.63
N ALA A 184 -9.74 1.18 -3.32
CA ALA A 184 -8.75 1.53 -4.34
C ALA A 184 -9.38 2.25 -5.56
N MET A 185 -10.58 1.83 -5.98
CA MET A 185 -11.36 2.49 -7.03
C MET A 185 -11.80 3.90 -6.60
N ASN A 186 -12.24 4.09 -5.35
CA ASN A 186 -12.59 5.41 -4.81
C ASN A 186 -11.36 6.34 -4.77
N GLN A 187 -10.19 5.80 -4.41
CA GLN A 187 -8.93 6.54 -4.47
C GLN A 187 -8.56 6.93 -5.91
N CYS A 188 -8.87 6.08 -6.89
CA CYS A 188 -8.66 6.39 -8.31
C CYS A 188 -9.61 7.49 -8.79
N LEU A 189 -10.89 7.40 -8.44
CA LEU A 189 -11.88 8.44 -8.72
C LEU A 189 -11.44 9.80 -8.18
N ALA A 190 -11.01 9.82 -6.91
CA ALA A 190 -10.49 11.03 -6.28
C ALA A 190 -9.20 11.53 -6.96
N ALA A 191 -8.26 10.65 -7.30
CA ALA A 191 -7.04 11.02 -8.00
C ALA A 191 -7.33 11.69 -9.36
N ILE A 192 -8.28 11.13 -10.15
CA ILE A 192 -8.72 11.74 -11.40
C ILE A 192 -9.30 13.13 -11.13
N GLY A 193 -10.24 13.25 -10.21
CA GLY A 193 -10.87 14.54 -9.92
C GLY A 193 -9.93 15.61 -9.36
N ILE A 194 -8.93 15.22 -8.59
CA ILE A 194 -7.93 16.14 -8.03
C ILE A 194 -6.98 16.63 -9.14
N HIS A 195 -6.45 15.72 -9.96
CA HIS A 195 -5.32 15.98 -10.83
C HIS A 195 -5.68 16.29 -12.29
N ASP A 196 -6.86 15.88 -12.77
CA ASP A 196 -7.36 16.18 -14.13
C ASP A 196 -8.56 17.13 -14.04
N GLN A 197 -8.32 18.42 -14.34
CA GLN A 197 -9.36 19.45 -14.31
C GLN A 197 -10.48 19.19 -15.32
N ALA A 198 -10.18 18.60 -16.48
CA ALA A 198 -11.15 18.37 -17.55
C ALA A 198 -12.20 17.33 -17.14
N ARG A 199 -11.82 16.35 -16.30
CA ARG A 199 -12.70 15.29 -15.80
C ARG A 199 -13.21 15.50 -14.38
N ARG A 200 -12.82 16.58 -13.70
CA ARG A 200 -13.16 16.82 -12.29
C ARG A 200 -14.65 16.78 -11.99
N GLU A 201 -15.45 17.53 -12.75
CA GLU A 201 -16.89 17.59 -12.57
C GLU A 201 -17.54 16.20 -12.69
N ARG A 202 -17.08 15.42 -13.69
CA ARG A 202 -17.53 14.04 -13.91
C ARG A 202 -17.17 13.12 -12.73
N ALA A 203 -15.94 13.22 -12.22
CA ALA A 203 -15.50 12.43 -11.08
C ALA A 203 -16.33 12.72 -9.81
N ILE A 204 -16.64 14.01 -9.56
CA ILE A 204 -17.51 14.43 -8.45
C ILE A 204 -18.91 13.84 -8.62
N ALA A 205 -19.53 14.00 -9.80
CA ALA A 205 -20.87 13.49 -10.07
C ALA A 205 -20.99 11.96 -9.91
N ILE A 206 -19.96 11.20 -10.30
CA ILE A 206 -19.88 9.75 -10.04
C ILE A 206 -19.85 9.49 -8.54
N GLY A 207 -18.98 10.20 -7.79
CA GLY A 207 -18.88 10.04 -6.33
C GLY A 207 -20.20 10.34 -5.61
N GLU A 208 -20.89 11.41 -5.98
CA GLU A 208 -22.18 11.80 -5.42
C GLU A 208 -23.27 10.77 -5.67
N ARG A 209 -23.31 10.16 -6.86
CA ARG A 209 -24.31 9.15 -7.21
C ARG A 209 -24.03 7.80 -6.55
N LEU A 210 -22.77 7.41 -6.42
CA LEU A 210 -22.41 6.11 -5.86
C LEU A 210 -22.43 6.12 -4.32
N GLU A 211 -22.17 7.26 -3.70
CA GLU A 211 -22.16 7.46 -2.23
C GLU A 211 -21.20 6.52 -1.46
N VAL A 212 -20.23 5.94 -2.16
CA VAL A 212 -19.20 5.07 -1.58
C VAL A 212 -18.39 5.85 -0.54
N LEU A 213 -18.31 5.32 0.69
CA LEU A 213 -17.61 5.94 1.84
C LEU A 213 -18.19 7.29 2.31
N LYS A 214 -19.41 7.66 1.91
CA LYS A 214 -20.07 8.91 2.32
C LYS A 214 -20.15 9.07 3.85
N ASP A 215 -20.50 8.00 4.55
CA ASP A 215 -20.66 7.98 6.01
C ASP A 215 -19.41 7.47 6.75
N TYR A 216 -18.25 7.41 6.09
CA TYR A 216 -17.03 6.89 6.70
C TYR A 216 -16.61 7.76 7.91
N PRO A 217 -16.42 7.16 9.11
CA PRO A 217 -16.04 7.90 10.31
C PRO A 217 -14.73 8.68 10.10
N THR A 218 -14.84 10.00 10.03
CA THR A 218 -13.71 10.89 9.80
C THR A 218 -13.43 11.71 11.05
N PRO A 219 -12.27 11.52 11.72
CA PRO A 219 -11.91 12.30 12.89
C PRO A 219 -11.81 13.80 12.59
N PRO A 220 -11.97 14.67 13.61
CA PRO A 220 -11.80 16.10 13.44
C PRO A 220 -10.44 16.45 12.82
N LYS A 221 -10.42 17.42 11.88
CA LYS A 221 -9.23 17.88 11.13
C LYS A 221 -8.68 16.88 10.11
N CYS A 222 -9.31 15.72 9.92
CA CYS A 222 -9.01 14.83 8.79
C CYS A 222 -9.91 15.17 7.59
N THR A 223 -9.44 14.88 6.38
CA THR A 223 -10.26 14.96 5.16
C THR A 223 -11.03 13.65 5.02
N SER A 224 -12.33 13.75 4.73
CA SER A 224 -13.18 12.58 4.48
C SER A 224 -12.67 11.81 3.25
N PRO A 225 -12.70 10.46 3.26
CA PRO A 225 -12.36 9.66 2.07
C PRO A 225 -13.47 9.66 1.02
N PHE A 226 -14.65 10.22 1.31
CA PHE A 226 -15.72 10.38 0.32
C PHE A 226 -15.24 11.24 -0.85
N ALA A 227 -15.19 10.65 -2.06
CA ALA A 227 -14.49 11.25 -3.20
C ALA A 227 -14.87 12.72 -3.49
N PRO A 228 -16.14 13.14 -3.52
CA PRO A 228 -16.50 14.55 -3.73
C PRO A 228 -15.85 15.50 -2.73
N LEU A 229 -16.02 15.23 -1.43
CA LEU A 229 -15.45 16.06 -0.36
C LEU A 229 -13.92 16.05 -0.37
N TRP A 230 -13.32 14.92 -0.73
CA TRP A 230 -11.88 14.79 -0.82
C TRP A 230 -11.31 15.60 -2.00
N ILE A 231 -11.93 15.48 -3.18
CA ILE A 231 -11.56 16.23 -4.39
C ILE A 231 -11.60 17.73 -4.09
N ASP A 232 -12.71 18.23 -3.58
CA ASP A 232 -12.90 19.65 -3.28
C ASP A 232 -11.84 20.18 -2.31
N GLU A 233 -11.59 19.46 -1.21
CA GLU A 233 -10.62 19.89 -0.21
C GLU A 233 -9.18 19.90 -0.75
N MET A 234 -8.82 18.94 -1.60
CA MET A 234 -7.48 18.87 -2.16
C MET A 234 -7.24 19.92 -3.25
N VAL A 235 -8.25 20.20 -4.09
CA VAL A 235 -8.21 21.28 -5.07
C VAL A 235 -8.08 22.63 -4.37
N ARG A 236 -8.91 22.89 -3.35
CA ARG A 236 -8.84 24.11 -2.54
C ARG A 236 -7.46 24.31 -1.90
N ARG A 237 -6.83 23.24 -1.41
CA ARG A 237 -5.46 23.30 -0.84
C ARG A 237 -4.40 23.59 -1.90
N ALA A 238 -4.57 23.11 -3.13
CA ALA A 238 -3.63 23.34 -4.21
C ALA A 238 -3.66 24.80 -4.69
N GLU A 239 -4.85 25.41 -4.77
CA GLU A 239 -5.04 26.82 -5.18
C GLU A 239 -4.54 27.83 -4.16
N GLN A 240 -4.31 27.40 -2.91
CA GLN A 240 -3.78 28.25 -1.82
C GLN A 240 -2.26 28.23 -1.70
N ARG A 241 -1.57 27.44 -2.53
CA ARG A 241 -0.10 27.33 -2.55
C ARG A 241 0.50 28.23 -3.61
#